data_AF-A0A968P065-F1
#
_entry.id   AF-A0A968P065-F1
#
_cell.length_a   1.000
_cell.length_b   1.000
_cell.length_c   1.000
_cell.angle_alpha   90.00
_cell.angle_beta   90.00
_cell.angle_gamma   90.00
#
_symmetry.space_group_name_H-M   'P 1'
#
loop_
_entity.id
_entity.type
_entity.pdbx_description
1 polymer ?
#
loop_
_entity_poly.entity_id
_entity_poly.type
_entity_poly.pdbx_seq_one_letter_code
_entity_poly.pdbx_strand_id
1 'polypeptide(L)'
;MDQSRQFLKTACAGILVLLLAGCGQIGSGFTDEISVAGDATPDETVSHPDAGLYKPEPLLWEAHVRDGLLWSAYTYRLIGGPMAAAFLPGTSDIAQFCPNYNQLSEPQRVNFWAYLISAVAKYESGFDPVLRYHENTMGLDEVTGQETYSEGLLQLSYKDSRTYGFCDFNWEADRKLPANDPRRTILDPINNLDCGIRILASQVGKHKKIALDKGAYWAVLRPEGAGNKLAAIKNHTKSLPFCARLSP
;
A
#
# COMPACT_ATOMS: atom_id res chain seq x y z
N MET A 1 62.62 5.69 -42.76
CA MET A 1 63.07 7.09 -42.93
C MET A 1 61.81 7.94 -42.87
N ASP A 2 61.56 8.87 -41.97
CA ASP A 2 62.33 9.49 -40.88
C ASP A 2 61.30 10.33 -40.08
N GLN A 3 61.07 10.00 -38.80
CA GLN A 3 61.27 10.87 -37.63
C GLN A 3 60.58 12.27 -37.62
N SER A 4 59.61 12.39 -36.71
CA SER A 4 59.71 13.24 -35.49
C SER A 4 59.67 14.78 -35.55
N ARG A 5 58.72 15.37 -34.80
CA ARG A 5 58.87 16.23 -33.58
C ARG A 5 57.68 17.21 -33.46
N GLN A 6 56.77 17.01 -32.51
CA GLN A 6 56.80 17.40 -31.08
C GLN A 6 56.51 18.89 -30.83
N PHE A 7 55.46 19.16 -30.05
CA PHE A 7 55.59 19.90 -28.80
C PHE A 7 54.71 19.26 -27.71
N LEU A 8 55.40 18.57 -26.81
CA LEU A 8 54.95 18.12 -25.50
C LEU A 8 55.48 19.15 -24.49
N LYS A 9 54.70 19.55 -23.50
CA LYS A 9 55.21 20.15 -22.26
C LYS A 9 54.86 19.25 -21.07
N THR A 10 55.85 18.44 -20.70
CA THR A 10 56.24 17.88 -19.40
C THR A 10 55.80 18.76 -18.22
N ALA A 11 55.09 18.30 -17.17
CA ALA A 11 55.33 17.29 -16.11
C ALA A 11 56.09 17.79 -14.87
N CYS A 12 55.60 17.38 -13.69
CA CYS A 12 56.30 16.97 -12.45
C CYS A 12 55.18 16.44 -11.49
N ALA A 13 55.06 15.15 -11.16
CA ALA A 13 55.92 14.31 -10.29
C ALA A 13 56.21 15.00 -8.95
N GLY A 14 55.99 14.45 -7.75
CA GLY A 14 55.73 13.10 -7.25
C GLY A 14 56.20 13.06 -5.77
N ILE A 15 56.14 11.86 -5.15
CA ILE A 15 56.72 11.47 -3.83
C ILE A 15 55.74 11.64 -2.64
N LEU A 16 55.14 10.61 -2.02
CA LEU A 16 55.58 9.31 -1.46
C LEU A 16 55.99 9.38 0.04
N VAL A 17 55.04 8.96 0.88
CA VAL A 17 55.10 8.11 2.12
C VAL A 17 56.14 8.42 3.21
N LEU A 18 55.66 8.56 4.47
CA LEU A 18 56.19 7.81 5.63
C LEU A 18 55.25 7.86 6.86
N LEU A 19 54.97 6.67 7.41
CA LEU A 19 54.28 6.35 8.66
C LEU A 19 55.13 6.71 9.89
N LEU A 20 54.51 7.16 10.98
CA LEU A 20 54.95 6.86 12.34
C LEU A 20 53.77 6.72 13.30
N ALA A 21 53.81 5.64 14.09
CA ALA A 21 52.93 5.32 15.21
C ALA A 21 53.33 6.08 16.49
N GLY A 22 52.36 6.35 17.37
CA GLY A 22 52.59 6.88 18.71
C GLY A 22 51.59 6.29 19.72
N CYS A 23 52.13 5.69 20.78
CA CYS A 23 51.45 5.07 21.92
C CYS A 23 51.48 5.99 23.16
N GLY A 24 50.51 5.83 24.08
CA GLY A 24 50.55 6.31 25.48
C GLY A 24 49.67 7.52 25.78
N GLN A 25 48.96 7.66 26.91
CA GLN A 25 48.94 6.92 28.17
C GLN A 25 47.57 6.99 28.87
N ILE A 26 47.42 6.05 29.80
CA ILE A 26 46.33 5.78 30.75
C ILE A 26 46.30 6.84 31.86
N GLY A 27 45.10 7.28 32.25
CA GLY A 27 44.84 8.05 33.47
C GLY A 27 43.73 7.39 34.28
N SER A 28 44.10 6.88 35.46
CA SER A 28 43.26 6.18 36.43
C SER A 28 42.32 7.09 37.21
N GLY A 29 41.18 6.52 37.64
CA GLY A 29 40.65 6.73 39.00
C GLY A 29 39.39 7.58 39.13
N PHE A 30 38.24 6.91 39.32
CA PHE A 30 37.36 7.20 40.45
C PHE A 30 36.45 6.00 40.74
N THR A 31 36.54 5.48 41.95
CA THR A 31 35.72 4.40 42.53
C THR A 31 34.55 4.99 43.31
N ASP A 32 33.48 4.18 43.40
CA ASP A 32 32.40 4.11 44.39
C ASP A 32 31.44 5.31 44.54
N GLU A 33 30.15 5.08 44.28
CA GLU A 33 29.24 4.61 45.34
C GLU A 33 27.90 4.09 44.78
N ILE A 34 27.49 2.95 45.33
CA ILE A 34 26.15 2.37 45.24
C ILE A 34 25.27 3.07 46.30
N SER A 35 24.08 3.51 45.92
CA SER A 35 22.97 3.69 46.87
C SER A 35 21.68 3.16 46.25
N VAL A 36 21.15 2.11 46.88
CA VAL A 36 19.88 1.45 46.61
C VAL A 36 18.86 2.03 47.58
N ALA A 37 17.71 2.50 47.08
CA ALA A 37 16.37 2.22 47.62
C ALA A 37 15.32 3.10 46.93
N GLY A 38 14.35 2.46 46.28
CA GLY A 38 13.22 3.11 45.64
C GLY A 38 12.21 2.08 45.15
N ASP A 39 11.62 1.38 46.12
CA ASP A 39 10.33 0.68 46.12
C ASP A 39 9.66 0.49 44.73
N ALA A 40 10.04 -0.57 44.02
CA ALA A 40 9.28 -1.06 42.88
C ALA A 40 8.27 -2.07 43.40
N THR A 41 7.00 -1.67 43.39
CA THR A 41 5.85 -2.57 43.50
C THR A 41 6.01 -3.74 42.51
N PRO A 42 5.59 -4.96 42.85
CA PRO A 42 5.67 -6.07 41.93
C PRO A 42 4.79 -5.74 40.73
N ASP A 43 5.45 -5.49 39.60
CA ASP A 43 4.83 -5.36 38.29
C ASP A 43 3.95 -6.58 38.10
N GLU A 44 2.65 -6.31 38.05
CA GLU A 44 1.61 -7.29 37.80
C GLU A 44 1.97 -7.88 36.44
N THR A 45 2.54 -9.07 36.43
CA THR A 45 2.82 -9.82 35.22
C THR A 45 1.47 -10.08 34.57
N VAL A 46 1.03 -9.14 33.72
CA VAL A 46 -0.04 -9.34 32.77
C VAL A 46 0.50 -10.41 31.84
N SER A 47 0.20 -11.65 32.20
CA SER A 47 0.31 -12.79 31.33
C SER A 47 -0.50 -12.41 30.09
N HIS A 48 0.16 -12.01 29.01
CA HIS A 48 -0.40 -12.09 27.68
C HIS A 48 -0.52 -13.59 27.41
N PRO A 49 -1.73 -14.18 27.50
CA PRO A 49 -1.88 -15.52 26.97
C PRO A 49 -1.56 -15.37 25.49
N ASP A 50 -0.70 -16.26 25.01
CA ASP A 50 -0.43 -16.51 23.60
C ASP A 50 -1.74 -16.31 22.80
N ALA A 51 -1.87 -15.11 22.22
CA ALA A 51 -3.03 -14.72 21.47
C ALA A 51 -2.93 -15.51 20.18
N GLY A 52 -3.55 -16.70 20.18
CA GLY A 52 -3.54 -17.62 19.06
C GLY A 52 -3.64 -16.84 17.76
N LEU A 53 -2.59 -16.95 16.94
CA LEU A 53 -2.38 -16.15 15.74
C LEU A 53 -3.69 -16.06 14.95
N TYR A 54 -4.28 -14.86 14.89
CA TYR A 54 -5.51 -14.66 14.14
C TYR A 54 -5.32 -15.15 12.70
N LYS A 55 -6.12 -16.12 12.29
CA LYS A 55 -6.13 -16.62 10.91
C LYS A 55 -7.13 -15.79 10.10
N PRO A 56 -6.67 -15.00 9.12
CA PRO A 56 -7.58 -14.21 8.30
C PRO A 56 -8.44 -15.12 7.40
N GLU A 57 -9.67 -14.67 7.14
CA GLU A 57 -10.49 -15.14 6.04
C GLU A 57 -9.83 -14.76 4.70
N PRO A 58 -9.75 -15.70 3.74
CA PRO A 58 -9.04 -15.49 2.49
C PRO A 58 -9.68 -14.37 1.68
N LEU A 59 -8.85 -13.53 1.06
CA LEU A 59 -9.34 -12.49 0.16
C LEU A 59 -9.88 -13.11 -1.12
N LEU A 60 -10.86 -12.46 -1.77
CA LEU A 60 -11.60 -13.07 -2.88
C LEU A 60 -10.68 -13.54 -4.03
N TRP A 61 -9.60 -12.81 -4.30
CA TRP A 61 -8.67 -13.15 -5.39
C TRP A 61 -7.83 -14.40 -5.11
N GLU A 62 -7.67 -14.85 -3.86
CA GLU A 62 -6.74 -15.94 -3.50
C GLU A 62 -7.13 -17.28 -4.12
N ALA A 63 -8.42 -17.49 -4.38
CA ALA A 63 -8.92 -18.68 -5.06
C ALA A 63 -8.85 -18.59 -6.61
N HIS A 64 -8.53 -17.42 -7.16
CA HIS A 64 -8.66 -17.14 -8.60
C HIS A 64 -7.32 -16.83 -9.28
N VAL A 65 -6.35 -16.27 -8.54
CA VAL A 65 -5.06 -15.87 -9.10
C VAL A 65 -3.91 -16.53 -8.34
N ARG A 66 -2.89 -16.97 -9.08
CA ARG A 66 -1.71 -17.64 -8.51
C ARG A 66 -0.99 -16.76 -7.49
N ASP A 67 -0.87 -15.47 -7.78
CA ASP A 67 -0.15 -14.50 -6.95
C ASP A 67 -1.06 -13.85 -5.89
N GLY A 68 -2.28 -14.36 -5.70
CA GLY A 68 -3.26 -13.77 -4.80
C GLY A 68 -2.77 -13.63 -3.35
N LEU A 69 -1.98 -14.60 -2.86
CA LEU A 69 -1.39 -14.51 -1.52
C LEU A 69 -0.38 -13.35 -1.39
N LEU A 70 0.37 -13.04 -2.46
CA LEU A 70 1.28 -11.89 -2.49
C LEU A 70 0.48 -10.58 -2.44
N TRP A 71 -0.61 -10.50 -3.20
CA TRP A 71 -1.51 -9.34 -3.20
C TRP A 71 -2.15 -9.14 -1.81
N SER A 72 -2.57 -10.24 -1.16
CA SER A 72 -3.11 -10.22 0.19
C SER A 72 -2.10 -9.73 1.21
N ALA A 73 -0.88 -10.29 1.21
CA ALA A 73 0.19 -9.89 2.12
C ALA A 73 0.51 -8.39 2.00
N TYR A 74 0.60 -7.88 0.76
CA TYR A 74 0.84 -6.47 0.51
C TYR A 74 -0.33 -5.59 1.01
N THR A 75 -1.56 -5.99 0.70
CA THR A 75 -2.79 -5.29 1.11
C THR A 75 -2.91 -5.21 2.62
N TYR A 76 -2.70 -6.32 3.34
CA TYR A 76 -2.70 -6.35 4.81
C TYR A 76 -1.64 -5.43 5.40
N ARG A 77 -0.42 -5.45 4.86
CA ARG A 77 0.68 -4.58 5.32
C ARG A 77 0.32 -3.10 5.17
N LEU A 78 -0.28 -2.71 4.04
CA LEU A 78 -0.61 -1.32 3.77
C LEU A 78 -1.74 -0.82 4.68
N ILE A 79 -2.78 -1.64 4.88
CA ILE A 79 -3.94 -1.33 5.72
C ILE A 79 -3.60 -1.33 7.21
N GLY A 80 -2.89 -2.35 7.69
CA GLY A 80 -2.52 -2.49 9.11
C GLY A 80 -1.34 -1.60 9.52
N GLY A 81 -0.58 -1.07 8.55
CA GLY A 81 0.53 -0.16 8.81
C GLY A 81 0.17 1.28 8.43
N PRO A 82 0.74 1.81 7.34
CA PRO A 82 0.69 3.24 7.04
C PRO A 82 -0.72 3.78 6.83
N MET A 83 -1.71 2.98 6.39
CA MET A 83 -3.09 3.43 6.16
C MET A 83 -4.05 3.14 7.34
N ALA A 84 -3.54 2.61 8.45
CA ALA A 84 -4.37 2.17 9.58
C ALA A 84 -5.25 3.29 10.14
N ALA A 85 -4.71 4.50 10.27
CA ALA A 85 -5.43 5.66 10.80
C ALA A 85 -6.65 6.07 9.94
N ALA A 86 -6.63 5.78 8.64
CA ALA A 86 -7.77 6.03 7.76
C ALA A 86 -8.83 4.94 7.87
N PHE A 87 -8.42 3.67 7.94
CA PHE A 87 -9.32 2.52 7.83
C PHE A 87 -9.84 1.99 9.17
N LEU A 88 -8.96 1.71 10.13
CA LEU A 88 -9.30 0.94 11.34
C LEU A 88 -10.38 1.57 12.23
N PRO A 89 -10.46 2.92 12.39
CA PRO A 89 -11.56 3.53 13.12
C PRO A 89 -12.96 3.20 12.57
N GLY A 90 -13.04 2.79 11.30
CA GLY A 90 -14.31 2.56 10.61
C GLY A 90 -14.91 3.84 10.05
N THR A 91 -16.13 3.71 9.55
CA THR A 91 -16.89 4.79 8.89
C THR A 91 -18.31 4.87 9.44
N SER A 92 -18.98 5.98 9.19
CA SER A 92 -20.39 6.17 9.61
C SER A 92 -21.36 5.15 8.99
N ASP A 93 -21.01 4.55 7.86
CA ASP A 93 -21.77 3.52 7.15
C ASP A 93 -21.21 2.10 7.31
N ILE A 94 -20.18 1.89 8.16
CA ILE A 94 -19.46 0.62 8.27
C ILE A 94 -20.35 -0.56 8.65
N ALA A 95 -21.38 -0.32 9.49
CA ALA A 95 -22.34 -1.33 9.91
C ALA A 95 -23.19 -1.87 8.73
N GLN A 96 -23.27 -1.13 7.62
CA GLN A 96 -23.91 -1.61 6.39
C GLN A 96 -23.06 -2.61 5.62
N PHE A 97 -21.75 -2.69 5.89
CA PHE A 97 -20.80 -3.63 5.28
C PHE A 97 -20.43 -4.76 6.25
N CYS A 98 -20.30 -4.43 7.54
CA CYS A 98 -19.93 -5.35 8.60
C CYS A 98 -20.66 -4.94 9.90
N PRO A 99 -21.84 -5.51 10.18
CA PRO A 99 -22.66 -5.12 11.34
C PRO A 99 -21.95 -5.16 12.69
N ASN A 100 -20.97 -6.04 12.87
CA ASN A 100 -20.19 -6.22 14.10
C ASN A 100 -18.83 -5.50 14.09
N TYR A 101 -18.59 -4.58 13.13
CA TYR A 101 -17.27 -3.98 12.92
C TYR A 101 -16.67 -3.33 14.17
N ASN A 102 -17.50 -2.66 14.97
CA ASN A 102 -17.03 -1.92 16.14
C ASN A 102 -16.54 -2.82 17.29
N GLN A 103 -16.86 -4.11 17.23
CA GLN A 103 -16.47 -5.13 18.19
C GLN A 103 -15.25 -5.93 17.70
N LEU A 104 -14.82 -5.72 16.47
CA LEU A 104 -13.69 -6.42 15.88
C LEU A 104 -12.37 -5.99 16.53
N SER A 105 -11.50 -6.97 16.73
CA SER A 105 -10.07 -6.76 16.97
C SER A 105 -9.40 -6.07 15.77
N GLU A 106 -8.24 -5.49 15.98
CA GLU A 106 -7.46 -4.85 14.90
C GLU A 106 -7.16 -5.80 13.72
N PRO A 107 -6.69 -7.04 13.92
CA PRO A 107 -6.47 -7.98 12.81
C PRO A 107 -7.74 -8.28 12.00
N GLN A 108 -8.90 -8.39 12.65
CA GLN A 108 -10.19 -8.58 11.97
C GLN A 108 -10.61 -7.34 11.15
N ARG A 109 -10.31 -6.13 11.65
CA ARG A 109 -10.56 -4.88 10.90
C ARG A 109 -9.66 -4.79 9.67
N VAL A 110 -8.38 -5.14 9.81
CA VAL A 110 -7.45 -5.25 8.68
C VAL A 110 -7.99 -6.26 7.64
N ASN A 111 -8.46 -7.41 8.10
CA ASN A 111 -9.06 -8.41 7.22
C ASN A 111 -10.31 -7.89 6.51
N PHE A 112 -11.23 -7.23 7.22
CA PHE A 112 -12.43 -6.64 6.62
C PHE A 112 -12.08 -5.70 5.46
N TRP A 113 -11.16 -4.75 5.69
CA TRP A 113 -10.82 -3.75 4.69
C TRP A 113 -10.11 -4.37 3.49
N ALA A 114 -9.18 -5.29 3.73
CA ALA A 114 -8.50 -6.02 2.66
C ALA A 114 -9.49 -6.83 1.82
N TYR A 115 -10.48 -7.45 2.46
CA TYR A 115 -11.53 -8.21 1.79
C TYR A 115 -12.45 -7.30 0.98
N LEU A 116 -12.82 -6.13 1.51
CA LEU A 116 -13.56 -5.11 0.77
C LEU A 116 -12.80 -4.67 -0.49
N ILE A 117 -11.50 -4.40 -0.38
CA ILE A 117 -10.66 -4.02 -1.54
C ILE A 117 -10.60 -5.14 -2.57
N SER A 118 -10.48 -6.41 -2.13
CA SER A 118 -10.58 -7.54 -3.06
C SER A 118 -11.94 -7.61 -3.75
N ALA A 119 -13.04 -7.26 -3.06
CA ALA A 119 -14.36 -7.20 -3.68
C ALA A 119 -14.48 -6.05 -4.69
N VAL A 120 -13.84 -4.90 -4.44
CA VAL A 120 -13.73 -3.82 -5.44
C VAL A 120 -12.98 -4.34 -6.67
N ALA A 121 -11.79 -4.92 -6.51
CA ALA A 121 -11.02 -5.46 -7.63
C ALA A 121 -11.80 -6.50 -8.45
N LYS A 122 -12.59 -7.35 -7.79
CA LYS A 122 -13.48 -8.31 -8.48
C LYS A 122 -14.42 -7.62 -9.48
N TYR A 123 -15.02 -6.52 -9.06
CA TYR A 123 -16.03 -5.83 -9.87
C TYR A 123 -15.44 -4.81 -10.84
N GLU A 124 -14.23 -4.31 -10.56
CA GLU A 124 -13.51 -3.41 -11.45
C GLU A 124 -12.80 -4.16 -12.59
N SER A 125 -12.16 -5.29 -12.28
CA SER A 125 -11.31 -5.99 -13.26
C SER A 125 -11.53 -7.49 -13.38
N GLY A 126 -12.38 -8.09 -12.54
CA GLY A 126 -12.45 -9.55 -12.45
C GLY A 126 -11.14 -10.18 -12.00
N PHE A 127 -10.29 -9.42 -11.30
CA PHE A 127 -8.92 -9.79 -10.92
C PHE A 127 -7.91 -9.86 -12.07
N ASP A 128 -8.23 -9.32 -13.24
CA ASP A 128 -7.29 -9.23 -14.36
C ASP A 128 -6.38 -7.99 -14.22
N PRO A 129 -5.08 -8.15 -13.91
CA PRO A 129 -4.18 -7.03 -13.68
C PRO A 129 -3.79 -6.29 -14.97
N VAL A 130 -4.08 -6.86 -16.15
CA VAL A 130 -3.79 -6.22 -17.44
C VAL A 130 -5.05 -5.70 -18.15
N LEU A 131 -6.21 -5.76 -17.47
CA LEU A 131 -7.45 -5.25 -18.03
C LEU A 131 -7.35 -3.75 -18.31
N ARG A 132 -7.84 -3.37 -19.49
CA ARG A 132 -7.83 -2.00 -19.97
C ARG A 132 -9.21 -1.64 -20.51
N TYR A 133 -9.78 -0.55 -20.03
CA TYR A 133 -11.07 -0.05 -20.48
C TYR A 133 -10.95 1.37 -21.00
N HIS A 134 -11.52 1.65 -22.18
CA HIS A 134 -11.48 2.97 -22.80
C HIS A 134 -12.60 3.86 -22.24
N GLU A 135 -12.24 4.98 -21.63
CA GLU A 135 -13.17 5.96 -21.06
C GLU A 135 -13.60 7.01 -22.11
N ASN A 136 -14.55 6.63 -22.97
CA ASN A 136 -15.01 7.43 -24.11
C ASN A 136 -15.49 8.86 -23.74
N THR A 137 -15.81 9.13 -22.48
CA THR A 137 -16.37 10.42 -22.03
C THR A 137 -15.39 11.27 -21.21
N MET A 138 -14.18 10.79 -20.93
CA MET A 138 -13.23 11.49 -20.05
C MET A 138 -12.21 12.35 -20.79
N GLY A 139 -12.14 12.23 -22.13
CA GLY A 139 -11.22 13.00 -22.96
C GLY A 139 -9.78 12.56 -22.77
N LEU A 140 -8.85 13.51 -22.90
CA LEU A 140 -7.41 13.22 -22.83
C LEU A 140 -6.92 13.13 -21.38
N ASP A 141 -6.14 12.09 -21.10
CA ASP A 141 -5.37 11.95 -19.88
C ASP A 141 -4.18 12.92 -19.92
N GLU A 142 -4.09 13.77 -18.90
CA GLU A 142 -3.13 14.88 -18.84
C GLU A 142 -1.67 14.43 -18.66
N VAL A 143 -1.44 13.19 -18.25
CA VAL A 143 -0.10 12.59 -18.12
C VAL A 143 0.32 11.96 -19.45
N THR A 144 -0.60 11.25 -20.10
CA THR A 144 -0.26 10.53 -21.34
C THR A 144 -0.39 11.37 -22.61
N GLY A 145 -1.25 12.39 -22.59
CA GLY A 145 -1.71 13.11 -23.78
C GLY A 145 -2.60 12.29 -24.71
N GLN A 146 -3.04 11.10 -24.28
CA GLN A 146 -3.88 10.17 -25.04
C GLN A 146 -5.30 10.13 -24.48
N GLU A 147 -6.23 9.48 -25.18
CA GLU A 147 -7.56 9.18 -24.61
C GLU A 147 -7.42 8.44 -23.27
N THR A 148 -8.33 8.73 -22.33
CA THR A 148 -8.26 8.17 -20.98
C THR A 148 -8.59 6.68 -20.98
N TYR A 149 -7.77 5.89 -20.30
CA TYR A 149 -8.04 4.48 -20.03
C TYR A 149 -8.03 4.22 -18.52
N SER A 150 -8.90 3.31 -18.12
CA SER A 150 -8.90 2.69 -16.80
C SER A 150 -8.16 1.36 -16.88
N GLU A 151 -7.16 1.14 -16.02
CA GLU A 151 -6.16 0.09 -16.16
C GLU A 151 -5.91 -0.68 -14.86
N GLY A 152 -5.75 -2.00 -14.99
CA GLY A 152 -5.34 -2.91 -13.93
C GLY A 152 -6.42 -3.22 -12.89
N LEU A 153 -5.99 -3.77 -11.75
CA LEU A 153 -6.86 -4.40 -10.75
C LEU A 153 -7.96 -3.48 -10.22
N LEU A 154 -7.62 -2.23 -9.95
CA LEU A 154 -8.51 -1.21 -9.39
C LEU A 154 -8.91 -0.14 -10.41
N GLN A 155 -8.70 -0.42 -11.71
CA GLN A 155 -9.12 0.41 -12.84
C GLN A 155 -8.71 1.88 -12.68
N LEU A 156 -7.39 2.09 -12.58
CA LEU A 156 -6.76 3.39 -12.35
C LEU A 156 -6.29 4.02 -13.68
N SER A 157 -5.95 5.30 -13.66
CA SER A 157 -5.45 6.04 -14.82
C SER A 157 -4.06 6.64 -14.57
N TYR A 158 -3.31 6.98 -15.62
CA TYR A 158 -2.02 7.66 -15.43
C TYR A 158 -2.20 9.06 -14.84
N LYS A 159 -3.33 9.73 -15.10
CA LYS A 159 -3.71 10.98 -14.43
C LYS A 159 -3.65 10.88 -12.90
N ASP A 160 -3.83 9.69 -12.33
CA ASP A 160 -3.74 9.50 -10.89
C ASP A 160 -2.34 9.72 -10.34
N SER A 161 -1.26 9.48 -11.09
CA SER A 161 0.09 9.82 -10.62
C SER A 161 0.34 11.32 -10.53
N ARG A 162 -0.33 12.11 -11.39
CA ARG A 162 -0.33 13.58 -11.29
C ARG A 162 -1.20 14.07 -10.14
N THR A 163 -2.39 13.49 -9.97
CA THR A 163 -3.38 13.91 -8.97
C THR A 163 -2.95 13.50 -7.56
N TYR A 164 -2.39 12.30 -7.45
CA TYR A 164 -1.95 11.65 -6.24
C TYR A 164 -0.47 11.31 -6.39
N GLY A 165 0.41 12.21 -5.93
CA GLY A 165 1.87 12.08 -6.08
C GLY A 165 2.53 10.88 -5.39
N PHE A 166 1.75 9.94 -4.85
CA PHE A 166 2.21 8.66 -4.30
C PHE A 166 2.04 7.49 -5.28
N CYS A 167 1.34 7.65 -6.40
CA CYS A 167 1.14 6.56 -7.35
C CYS A 167 2.39 6.40 -8.24
N ASP A 168 3.04 5.24 -8.14
CA ASP A 168 4.28 4.92 -8.85
C ASP A 168 3.99 4.40 -10.27
N PHE A 169 3.44 5.27 -11.11
CA PHE A 169 3.19 5.02 -12.53
C PHE A 169 4.16 5.83 -13.40
N ASN A 170 4.98 5.13 -14.18
CA ASN A 170 5.98 5.70 -15.06
C ASN A 170 5.53 5.64 -16.53
N TRP A 171 4.76 6.64 -16.94
CA TRP A 171 4.30 6.76 -18.32
C TRP A 171 5.47 6.78 -19.35
N GLU A 172 6.58 7.43 -19.03
CA GLU A 172 7.74 7.53 -19.93
C GLU A 172 8.41 6.18 -20.24
N ALA A 173 8.37 5.25 -19.29
CA ALA A 173 8.78 3.87 -19.50
C ALA A 173 7.67 3.07 -20.20
N ASP A 174 6.44 3.17 -19.69
CA ASP A 174 5.32 2.32 -20.11
C ASP A 174 4.85 2.59 -21.54
N ARG A 175 5.02 3.80 -22.06
CA ARG A 175 4.67 4.16 -23.45
C ARG A 175 5.54 3.47 -24.50
N LYS A 176 6.62 2.80 -24.08
CA LYS A 176 7.52 2.02 -24.94
C LYS A 176 7.12 0.55 -25.02
N LEU A 177 6.12 0.13 -24.25
CA LEU A 177 5.61 -1.24 -24.18
C LEU A 177 4.24 -1.34 -24.86
N PRO A 178 3.83 -2.54 -25.32
CA PRO A 178 2.44 -2.80 -25.72
C PRO A 178 1.45 -2.41 -24.62
N ALA A 179 0.26 -1.94 -24.99
CA ALA A 179 -0.70 -1.37 -24.04
C ALA A 179 -1.14 -2.33 -22.91
N ASN A 180 -1.15 -3.63 -23.16
CA ASN A 180 -1.49 -4.69 -22.21
C ASN A 180 -0.25 -5.46 -21.70
N ASP A 181 0.96 -4.92 -21.86
CA ASP A 181 2.18 -5.57 -21.37
C ASP A 181 2.22 -5.51 -19.84
N PRO A 182 2.28 -6.66 -19.13
CA PRO A 182 2.26 -6.69 -17.66
C PRO A 182 3.47 -6.00 -17.02
N ARG A 183 4.51 -5.66 -17.80
CA ARG A 183 5.67 -4.89 -17.31
C ARG A 183 5.39 -3.39 -17.22
N ARG A 184 4.24 -2.90 -17.70
CA ARG A 184 3.84 -1.51 -17.49
C ARG A 184 3.58 -1.29 -16.01
N THR A 185 4.16 -0.23 -15.44
CA THR A 185 4.05 0.08 -14.02
C THR A 185 2.61 0.27 -13.51
N ILE A 186 1.68 0.72 -14.36
CA ILE A 186 0.25 0.81 -14.00
C ILE A 186 -0.45 -0.57 -13.95
N LEU A 187 0.06 -1.55 -14.67
CA LEU A 187 -0.47 -2.93 -14.75
C LEU A 187 0.22 -3.87 -13.77
N ASP A 188 1.31 -3.43 -13.12
CA ASP A 188 1.89 -4.15 -11.99
C ASP A 188 0.86 -4.20 -10.85
N PRO A 189 0.45 -5.41 -10.38
CA PRO A 189 -0.57 -5.55 -9.36
C PRO A 189 -0.26 -4.80 -8.07
N ILE A 190 1.02 -4.74 -7.67
CA ILE A 190 1.43 -4.13 -6.41
C ILE A 190 1.39 -2.60 -6.51
N ASN A 191 1.87 -2.01 -7.61
CA ASN A 191 1.78 -0.58 -7.84
C ASN A 191 0.31 -0.13 -7.98
N ASN A 192 -0.51 -0.92 -8.70
CA ASN A 192 -1.94 -0.64 -8.86
C ASN A 192 -2.68 -0.71 -7.51
N LEU A 193 -2.42 -1.75 -6.69
CA LEU A 193 -2.98 -1.86 -5.35
C LEU A 193 -2.50 -0.75 -4.41
N ASP A 194 -1.21 -0.40 -4.39
CA ASP A 194 -0.70 0.67 -3.52
C ASP A 194 -1.38 2.01 -3.82
N CYS A 195 -1.41 2.41 -5.09
CA CYS A 195 -2.07 3.65 -5.52
C CYS A 195 -3.56 3.64 -5.18
N GLY A 196 -4.29 2.59 -5.58
CA GLY A 196 -5.73 2.52 -5.35
C GLY A 196 -6.10 2.46 -3.86
N ILE A 197 -5.39 1.69 -3.04
CA ILE A 197 -5.66 1.63 -1.60
C ILE A 197 -5.42 2.97 -0.93
N ARG A 198 -4.37 3.72 -1.33
CA ARG A 198 -4.12 5.08 -0.80
C ARG A 198 -5.16 6.10 -1.25
N ILE A 199 -5.64 6.01 -2.49
CA ILE A 199 -6.77 6.83 -2.98
C ILE A 199 -8.03 6.53 -2.15
N LEU A 200 -8.30 5.25 -1.87
CA LEU A 200 -9.44 4.84 -1.03
C LEU A 200 -9.27 5.35 0.41
N ALA A 201 -8.07 5.21 0.98
CA ALA A 201 -7.75 5.73 2.31
C ALA A 201 -7.94 7.25 2.40
N SER A 202 -7.58 8.00 1.35
CA SER A 202 -7.83 9.44 1.26
C SER A 202 -9.33 9.76 1.28
N GLN A 203 -10.14 9.06 0.49
CA GLN A 203 -11.59 9.23 0.47
C GLN A 203 -12.25 8.85 1.79
N VAL A 204 -11.92 7.69 2.35
CA VAL A 204 -12.43 7.23 3.65
C VAL A 204 -12.01 8.20 4.75
N GLY A 205 -10.75 8.62 4.76
CA GLY A 205 -10.20 9.58 5.71
C GLY A 205 -10.93 10.92 5.69
N LYS A 206 -11.23 11.44 4.49
CA LYS A 206 -11.93 12.72 4.26
C LYS A 206 -13.42 12.65 4.55
N HIS A 207 -14.10 11.62 4.04
CA HIS A 207 -15.57 11.54 4.02
C HIS A 207 -16.15 10.71 5.16
N LYS A 208 -15.31 9.92 5.86
CA LYS A 208 -15.72 9.00 6.93
C LYS A 208 -16.87 8.08 6.50
N LYS A 209 -16.83 7.65 5.23
CA LYS A 209 -17.81 6.79 4.54
C LYS A 209 -17.11 5.90 3.53
N ILE A 210 -17.66 4.71 3.29
CA ILE A 210 -17.27 3.84 2.18
C ILE A 210 -18.09 4.17 0.94
N ALA A 211 -19.41 4.23 1.08
CA ALA A 211 -20.31 4.53 -0.03
C ALA A 211 -20.50 6.05 -0.16
N LEU A 212 -19.93 6.62 -1.22
CA LEU A 212 -20.06 8.05 -1.54
C LEU A 212 -21.07 8.24 -2.68
N ASP A 213 -22.03 9.14 -2.47
CA ASP A 213 -23.01 9.57 -3.47
C ASP A 213 -22.37 10.47 -4.54
N LYS A 214 -21.44 11.33 -4.13
CA LYS A 214 -20.71 12.25 -5.02
C LYS A 214 -19.21 12.17 -4.77
N GLY A 215 -18.44 12.26 -5.85
CA GLY A 215 -16.98 12.26 -5.79
C GLY A 215 -16.36 10.90 -5.44
N ALA A 216 -17.13 9.81 -5.47
CA ALA A 216 -16.59 8.46 -5.35
C ALA A 216 -15.69 8.17 -6.55
N TYR A 217 -14.45 7.77 -6.29
CA TYR A 217 -13.53 7.33 -7.35
C TYR A 217 -14.09 6.10 -8.06
N TRP A 218 -14.35 5.02 -7.31
CA TRP A 218 -14.90 3.78 -7.87
C TRP A 218 -16.42 3.83 -8.01
N ALA A 219 -16.92 3.60 -9.23
CA ALA A 219 -18.35 3.51 -9.50
C ALA A 219 -19.00 2.32 -8.77
N VAL A 220 -18.27 1.22 -8.56
CA VAL A 220 -18.78 0.02 -7.89
C VAL A 220 -19.20 0.27 -6.43
N LEU A 221 -18.66 1.33 -5.80
CA LEU A 221 -18.98 1.74 -4.42
C LEU A 221 -20.09 2.80 -4.32
N ARG A 222 -20.59 3.32 -5.44
CA ARG A 222 -21.67 4.32 -5.42
C ARG A 222 -23.00 3.68 -5.01
N PRO A 223 -23.84 4.37 -4.22
CA PRO A 223 -25.19 3.90 -3.91
C PRO A 223 -26.05 3.65 -5.14
N GLU A 224 -25.91 4.53 -6.14
CA GLU A 224 -26.71 4.52 -7.37
C GLU A 224 -25.83 4.84 -8.58
N GLY A 225 -26.36 4.58 -9.78
CA GLY A 225 -25.69 4.87 -11.06
C GLY A 225 -25.24 3.64 -11.82
N ALA A 226 -24.89 3.85 -13.09
CA ALA A 226 -24.36 2.80 -13.95
C ALA A 226 -23.06 2.23 -13.39
N GLY A 227 -22.89 0.91 -13.49
CA GLY A 227 -21.70 0.22 -12.99
C GLY A 227 -21.66 -0.01 -11.47
N ASN A 228 -22.67 0.43 -10.71
CA ASN A 228 -22.67 0.17 -9.27
C ASN A 228 -22.70 -1.34 -8.95
N LYS A 229 -21.96 -1.74 -7.91
CA LYS A 229 -21.96 -3.13 -7.37
C LYS A 229 -22.04 -3.14 -5.85
N LEU A 230 -22.45 -2.02 -5.26
CA LEU A 230 -22.41 -1.78 -3.82
C LEU A 230 -23.17 -2.84 -3.02
N ALA A 231 -24.36 -3.25 -3.48
CA ALA A 231 -25.14 -4.29 -2.82
C ALA A 231 -24.39 -5.63 -2.81
N ALA A 232 -23.75 -6.00 -3.93
CA ALA A 232 -23.00 -7.24 -4.04
C ALA A 232 -21.71 -7.21 -3.20
N ILE A 233 -21.02 -6.06 -3.15
CA ILE A 233 -19.86 -5.84 -2.26
C ILE A 233 -20.27 -5.95 -0.79
N LYS A 234 -21.39 -5.32 -0.39
CA LYS A 234 -21.93 -5.46 0.99
C LYS A 234 -22.26 -6.90 1.32
N ASN A 235 -22.81 -7.67 0.37
CA ASN A 235 -23.09 -9.09 0.59
C ASN A 235 -21.82 -9.91 0.81
N HIS A 236 -20.78 -9.65 0.02
CA HIS A 236 -19.46 -10.27 0.21
C HIS A 236 -18.87 -9.96 1.59
N THR A 237 -18.88 -8.71 2.04
CA THR A 237 -18.27 -8.39 3.35
C THR A 237 -19.13 -8.88 4.52
N LYS A 238 -20.46 -8.87 4.39
CA LYS A 238 -21.36 -9.40 5.44
C LYS A 238 -21.26 -10.91 5.62
N SER A 239 -20.81 -11.66 4.61
CA SER A 239 -20.64 -13.11 4.72
C SER A 239 -19.38 -13.50 5.51
N LEU A 240 -18.51 -12.54 5.83
CA LEU A 240 -17.36 -12.79 6.70
C LEU A 240 -17.86 -13.20 8.10
N PRO A 241 -17.43 -14.35 8.65
CA PRO A 241 -17.96 -14.87 9.91
C PRO A 241 -17.87 -13.87 11.07
N PHE A 242 -16.80 -13.09 11.14
CA PHE A 242 -16.61 -12.08 12.17
C PHE A 242 -17.50 -10.84 12.02
N CYS A 243 -18.13 -10.63 10.85
CA CYS A 243 -19.06 -9.52 10.61
C CYS A 243 -20.50 -9.82 11.03
N ALA A 244 -20.84 -11.10 11.25
CA ALA A 244 -22.14 -11.47 11.80
C ALA A 244 -22.29 -10.85 13.20
N ARG A 245 -23.47 -10.29 13.50
CA ARG A 245 -23.78 -9.95 14.89
C ARG A 245 -23.84 -11.25 15.67
N LEU A 246 -23.13 -11.33 16.80
CA LEU A 246 -23.38 -12.39 17.77
C LEU A 246 -24.87 -12.31 18.14
N SER A 247 -25.59 -13.42 18.03
CA SER A 247 -26.96 -13.49 18.56
C SER A 247 -26.90 -13.17 20.06
N PRO A 248 -27.82 -12.32 20.58
CA PRO A 248 -27.88 -12.01 22.00
C PRO A 248 -28.01 -13.26 22.87
#